data_AF-Q95M96-F1
#
_entry.id   AF-Q95M96-F1
#
_cell.length_a   1.000
_cell.length_b   1.000
_cell.length_c   1.000
_cell.angle_alpha   90.00
_cell.angle_beta   90.00
_cell.angle_gamma   90.00
#
_symmetry.space_group_name_H-M   'P 1'
#
loop_
_entity.id
_entity.type
_entity.pdbx_description
1 polymer ?
#
loop_
_entity_poly.entity_id
_entity_poly.type
_entity_poly.pdbx_seq_one_letter_code
_entity_poly.pdbx_strand_id
1 'polypeptide(L)' 'VAAFMVEPIQGEAGVVVPDLGYLTGVRELCTRHQVLFIADEIQTGLA' A
#
# COMPACT_ATOMS: atom_id res chain seq x y z
N VAL A 1 -8.67 2.94 -14.53
CA VAL A 1 -8.45 3.09 -13.08
C VAL A 1 -7.36 4.15 -12.90
N ALA A 2 -7.53 5.11 -11.99
CA ALA A 2 -6.57 6.20 -11.80
C ALA A 2 -5.47 5.88 -10.77
N ALA A 3 -5.88 5.40 -9.58
CA ALA A 3 -4.96 5.14 -8.47
C ALA A 3 -5.43 3.97 -7.61
N PHE A 4 -4.48 3.42 -6.85
CA PHE A 4 -4.66 2.48 -5.75
C PHE A 4 -3.94 3.06 -4.53
N MET A 5 -4.63 3.11 -3.39
CA MET A 5 -4.13 3.66 -2.14
C MET A 5 -4.21 2.62 -1.04
N VAL A 6 -3.13 2.47 -0.26
CA VAL A 6 -3.04 1.48 0.82
C VAL A 6 -2.14 1.98 1.94
N GLU A 7 -2.50 1.67 3.19
CA GLU A 7 -1.59 1.81 4.33
C GLU A 7 -0.54 0.68 4.29
N PRO A 8 0.77 0.95 4.50
CA PRO A 8 1.78 -0.11 4.53
C PRO A 8 1.52 -1.18 5.61
N ILE A 9 0.95 -0.77 6.74
CA ILE A 9 0.40 -1.61 7.80
C ILE A 9 -0.94 -0.98 8.16
N GLN A 10 -2.04 -1.74 8.11
CA GLN A 10 -3.37 -1.16 8.35
C GLN A 10 -3.58 -0.97 9.85
N GLY A 11 -3.51 0.27 10.34
CA GLY A 11 -3.59 0.53 11.78
C GLY A 11 -5.01 0.43 12.29
N GLU A 12 -5.93 1.22 11.71
CA GLU A 12 -7.34 1.33 12.14
C GLU A 12 -8.12 0.00 12.03
N ALA A 13 -7.67 -0.89 11.14
CA ALA A 13 -8.26 -2.22 10.95
C ALA A 13 -7.81 -3.25 12.01
N GLY A 14 -7.07 -2.84 13.04
CA GLY A 14 -6.56 -3.72 14.10
C GLY A 14 -5.13 -4.20 13.89
N VAL A 15 -4.26 -3.34 13.34
CA VAL A 15 -2.83 -3.63 13.07
C VAL A 15 -2.66 -4.87 12.19
N VAL A 16 -3.03 -4.74 10.92
CA VAL A 16 -2.87 -5.81 9.93
C VAL A 16 -1.52 -5.66 9.25
N VAL A 17 -0.61 -6.59 9.56
CA VAL A 17 0.69 -6.69 8.90
C VAL A 17 0.51 -7.47 7.60
N PRO A 18 0.89 -6.92 6.44
CA PRO A 18 0.74 -7.63 5.17
C PRO A 18 1.69 -8.83 5.08
N ASP A 19 1.26 -9.85 4.33
CA ASP A 19 2.13 -10.99 4.00
C ASP A 19 3.38 -10.55 3.24
N LEU A 20 4.44 -11.36 3.36
CA LEU A 20 5.69 -11.11 2.66
C LEU A 20 5.45 -11.00 1.15
N GLY A 21 5.91 -9.89 0.55
CA GLY A 21 5.81 -9.64 -0.88
C GLY A 21 4.49 -9.02 -1.34
N TYR A 22 3.49 -8.83 -0.46
CA TYR A 22 2.21 -8.21 -0.82
C TYR A 22 2.39 -6.83 -1.46
N LEU A 23 3.11 -5.91 -0.79
CA LEU A 23 3.33 -4.56 -1.29
C LEU A 23 4.16 -4.54 -2.59
N THR A 24 5.13 -5.45 -2.71
CA THR A 24 5.91 -5.63 -3.96
C THR A 24 5.01 -6.06 -5.11
N GLY A 25 4.16 -7.07 -4.90
CA GLY A 25 3.23 -7.55 -5.93
C GLY A 25 2.20 -6.48 -6.34
N VAL A 26 1.68 -5.73 -5.37
CA VAL A 26 0.78 -4.59 -5.63
C VAL A 26 1.49 -3.50 -6.45
N ARG A 27 2.74 -3.16 -6.11
CA ARG A 27 3.54 -2.19 -6.85
C ARG A 27 3.79 -2.63 -8.30
N GLU A 28 4.09 -3.90 -8.53
CA GLU A 28 4.26 -4.47 -9.87
C GLU A 28 2.97 -4.44 -10.68
N LEU A 29 1.83 -4.75 -10.06
CA LEU A 29 0.51 -4.65 -10.69
C LEU A 29 0.18 -3.20 -11.08
N CYS A 30 0.39 -2.25 -10.16
CA CYS A 30 0.17 -0.83 -10.43
C CYS A 30 1.01 -0.34 -11.62
N THR A 31 2.29 -0.75 -11.69
CA THR A 31 3.17 -0.45 -12.82
C THR A 31 2.63 -1.04 -14.14
N ARG A 32 2.25 -2.33 -14.16
CA ARG A 32 1.72 -3.00 -15.36
C ARG A 32 0.45 -2.34 -15.91
N HIS A 33 -0.41 -1.86 -15.02
CA HIS A 33 -1.71 -1.31 -15.39
C HIS A 33 -1.73 0.21 -15.50
N GLN A 34 -0.57 0.88 -15.39
CA GLN A 34 -0.45 2.34 -15.37
C GLN A 34 -1.38 3.00 -14.34
N VAL A 35 -1.48 2.38 -13.16
CA VAL A 35 -2.25 2.88 -12.02
C VAL A 35 -1.28 3.53 -11.03
N LEU A 36 -1.62 4.72 -10.54
CA LEU A 36 -0.84 5.39 -9.51
C LEU A 36 -0.89 4.58 -8.21
N PHE A 37 0.28 4.27 -7.65
CA PHE A 37 0.39 3.64 -6.33
C PHE A 37 0.61 4.73 -5.27
N ILE A 38 -0.27 4.80 -4.27
CA ILE A 38 -0.21 5.74 -3.15
C ILE A 38 -0.04 4.93 -1.86
N ALA A 39 1.03 5.20 -1.11
CA ALA A 39 1.20 4.71 0.24
C ALA A 39 0.61 5.75 1.21
N ASP A 40 -0.41 5.36 1.96
CA ASP A 40 -0.94 6.18 3.05
C ASP A 40 -0.09 5.97 4.29
N GLU A 41 0.78 6.94 4.57
CA GLU A 41 1.73 6.88 5.67
C GLU A 41 1.33 7.79 6.85
N ILE A 42 0.05 8.11 7.02
CA ILE A 42 -0.38 8.93 8.17
C ILE A 42 0.03 8.30 9.50
N GLN A 43 -0.01 6.97 9.63
CA GLN A 43 0.39 6.24 10.83
C GLN A 43 1.79 5.63 10.76
N THR A 44 2.18 5.12 9.59
CA THR A 44 3.48 4.45 9.42
C THR A 44 4.63 5.41 9.15
N GLY A 45 4.32 6.66 8.76
CA GLY A 45 5.30 7.69 8.46
C GLY A 45 6.09 8.08 9.71
N LEU A 46 7.37 8.38 9.51
CA LEU A 46 8.25 8.86 10.58
C LEU A 46 7.93 10.33 10.91
N ALA A 47 8.23 10.72 12.16
CA ALA A 47 8.18 12.12 12.62
C ALA A 47 9.43 12.90 12.22
#